data_AF-A0A9P4TUF4-F1
#
_entry.id   AF-A0A9P4TUF4-F1
#
_cell.length_a   1.000
_cell.length_b   1.000
_cell.length_c   1.000
_cell.angle_alpha   90.00
_cell.angle_beta   90.00
_cell.angle_gamma   90.00
#
_symmetry.space_group_name_H-M   'P 1'
#
loop_
_entity.id
_entity.type
_entity.pdbx_description
1 polymer ?
#
loop_
_entity_poly.entity_id
_entity_poly.type
_entity_poly.pdbx_seq_one_letter_code
_entity_poly.pdbx_strand_id
1 'polypeptide(L)'
;MQYYTAIAIEDVLNIKGLDPNGRSQVPCPKYILIPVIISDSPTKPIIERILSETGKSIEVLENEEYPGVQYDVRTDEKAKAIVASPHGQAVAWFLIQHKDQFGVHEMKTVKMYYELSHWNLWFELGPVEHGAKKRDVPSLHHMNQKRRVDLEGELRPMLAEVV
;
A
#
# COMPACT_ATOMS: atom_id res chain seq x y z
N MET A 1 9.98 33.70 4.63
CA MET A 1 9.48 33.39 3.28
C MET A 1 8.79 32.04 3.39
N GLN A 2 7.47 32.03 3.63
CA GLN A 2 6.68 30.82 3.87
C GLN A 2 5.95 30.46 2.57
N TYR A 3 6.27 29.33 1.96
CA TYR A 3 5.47 28.76 0.90
C TYR A 3 4.47 27.80 1.54
N TYR A 4 3.25 28.29 1.81
CA TYR A 4 2.09 27.43 1.97
C TYR A 4 1.51 27.19 0.58
N THR A 5 1.70 26.00 0.04
CA THR A 5 1.01 25.58 -1.19
C THR A 5 -0.47 25.42 -0.85
N ALA A 6 -1.26 26.44 -1.19
CA ALA A 6 -2.71 26.36 -1.14
C ALA A 6 -3.16 25.34 -2.19
N ILE A 7 -3.50 24.13 -1.75
CA ILE A 7 -4.38 23.27 -2.54
C ILE A 7 -5.71 24.02 -2.60
N ALA A 8 -6.09 24.45 -3.80
CA ALA A 8 -7.31 25.21 -4.02
C ALA A 8 -8.51 24.42 -3.48
N ILE A 9 -9.19 24.98 -2.48
CA ILE A 9 -10.40 24.42 -1.87
C ILE A 9 -11.53 24.27 -2.92
N GLU A 10 -11.44 24.98 -4.04
CA GLU A 10 -12.40 24.93 -5.14
C GLU A 10 -12.38 23.60 -5.90
N ASP A 11 -11.27 22.84 -5.90
CA ASP A 11 -11.21 21.50 -6.49
C ASP A 11 -11.87 20.42 -5.61
N VAL A 12 -12.18 20.73 -4.34
CA VAL A 12 -12.77 19.79 -3.38
C VAL A 12 -14.30 19.69 -3.53
N LEU A 13 -14.94 20.66 -4.18
CA LEU A 13 -16.41 20.80 -4.15
C LEU A 13 -17.16 20.26 -5.39
N ASN A 14 -16.48 19.76 -6.41
CA ASN A 14 -17.14 19.23 -7.62
C ASN A 14 -17.46 17.71 -7.52
N ILE A 15 -18.01 17.28 -6.37
CA ILE A 15 -18.34 15.89 -6.08
C ILE A 15 -19.66 15.51 -6.77
N LYS A 16 -19.62 15.37 -8.09
CA LYS A 16 -20.51 14.46 -8.85
C LYS A 16 -19.65 13.39 -9.52
N GLY A 17 -18.75 12.79 -8.74
CA GLY A 17 -17.67 11.92 -9.23
C GLY A 17 -18.09 10.48 -9.48
N LEU A 18 -19.06 10.24 -10.36
CA LEU A 18 -19.32 8.91 -10.93
C LEU A 18 -19.24 8.99 -12.45
N ASP A 19 -18.45 8.10 -13.06
CA ASP A 19 -18.51 7.86 -14.50
C ASP A 19 -19.86 7.20 -14.88
N PRO A 20 -20.21 7.11 -16.18
CA PRO A 20 -21.47 6.48 -16.63
C PRO A 20 -21.62 5.00 -16.23
N ASN A 21 -20.55 4.38 -15.71
CA ASN A 21 -20.52 3.00 -15.23
C ASN A 21 -20.54 2.90 -13.70
N GLY A 22 -20.69 4.02 -12.98
CA GLY A 22 -20.73 4.08 -11.51
C GLY A 22 -19.37 3.98 -10.83
N ARG A 23 -18.27 4.31 -11.50
CA ARG A 23 -16.90 4.30 -10.92
C ARG A 23 -16.47 5.69 -10.50
N SER A 24 -15.72 5.79 -9.40
CA SER A 24 -15.30 7.08 -8.86
C SER A 24 -14.34 7.84 -9.79
N GLN A 25 -14.51 9.15 -9.88
CA GLN A 25 -13.65 10.07 -10.65
C GLN A 25 -12.46 10.64 -9.84
N VAL A 26 -12.27 10.23 -8.58
CA VAL A 26 -11.24 10.84 -7.72
C VAL A 26 -9.86 10.25 -8.04
N PRO A 27 -8.88 11.05 -8.47
CA PRO A 27 -7.53 10.55 -8.71
C PRO A 27 -6.89 10.08 -7.40
N CYS A 28 -6.16 8.97 -7.45
CA CYS A 28 -5.35 8.51 -6.31
C CYS A 28 -4.33 9.60 -5.94
N PRO A 29 -4.11 9.91 -4.65
CA PRO A 29 -2.98 10.75 -4.26
C PRO A 29 -1.69 10.12 -4.75
N LYS A 30 -0.80 10.92 -5.36
CA LYS A 30 0.51 10.46 -5.82
C LYS A 30 1.48 10.25 -4.66
N TYR A 31 1.33 11.02 -3.58
CA TYR A 31 2.25 10.97 -2.44
C TYR A 31 1.49 10.95 -1.13
N ILE A 32 2.00 10.19 -0.16
CA ILE A 32 1.57 10.23 1.24
C ILE A 32 2.79 10.50 2.11
N LEU A 33 2.67 11.54 2.92
CA LEU A 33 3.66 11.90 3.92
C LEU A 33 3.21 11.41 5.30
N ILE A 34 4.10 10.74 6.00
CA ILE A 34 3.97 10.39 7.42
C ILE A 34 5.04 11.19 8.18
N PRO A 35 4.65 12.35 8.71
CA PRO A 35 5.57 13.19 9.45
C PRO A 35 5.72 12.68 10.89
N VAL A 36 6.86 12.99 11.50
CA VAL A 36 7.10 12.86 12.94
C VAL A 36 6.79 11.46 13.46
N ILE A 37 7.60 10.48 13.03
CA ILE A 37 7.58 9.15 13.63
C ILE A 37 8.07 9.29 15.07
N ILE A 38 7.13 9.15 16.00
CA ILE A 38 7.38 9.26 17.43
C ILE A 38 8.33 8.17 17.93
N SER A 39 9.04 8.46 19.03
CA SER A 39 10.06 7.59 19.60
C SER A 39 9.57 6.18 19.95
N ASP A 40 8.31 6.05 20.37
CA ASP A 40 7.73 4.76 20.79
C ASP A 40 7.13 3.97 19.63
N SER A 41 7.24 4.47 18.40
CA SER A 41 6.74 3.76 17.23
C SER A 41 7.54 2.49 16.95
N PRO A 42 6.89 1.33 16.71
CA PRO A 42 7.56 0.12 16.23
C PRO A 42 8.24 0.28 14.86
N THR A 43 7.96 1.38 14.14
CA THR A 43 8.58 1.69 12.85
C THR A 43 9.98 2.30 13.01
N LYS A 44 10.21 3.05 14.09
CA LYS A 44 11.50 3.70 14.36
C LYS A 44 12.68 2.73 14.38
N PRO A 45 12.67 1.60 15.13
CA PRO A 45 13.80 0.67 15.14
C PRO A 45 14.06 0.03 13.77
N ILE A 46 13.05 -0.10 12.91
CA ILE A 46 13.22 -0.58 11.53
C ILE A 46 14.02 0.43 10.72
N ILE A 47 13.65 1.70 10.79
CA ILE A 47 14.34 2.79 10.08
C ILE A 47 15.79 2.95 10.57
N GLU A 48 16.00 2.94 11.89
CA GLU A 48 17.33 3.06 12.48
C GLU A 48 18.23 1.88 12.09
N ARG A 49 17.68 0.66 12.04
CA ARG A 49 18.38 -0.51 11.54
C ARG A 49 18.78 -0.34 10.08
N ILE A 50 17.86 0.07 9.20
CA ILE A 50 18.14 0.31 7.79
C ILE A 50 19.26 1.34 7.62
N LEU A 51 19.21 2.43 8.39
CA LEU A 51 20.25 3.45 8.37
C LEU A 51 21.61 2.84 8.73
N SER A 52 21.69 2.09 9.82
CA SER A 52 22.93 1.44 10.27
C SER A 52 23.52 0.50 9.22
N GLU A 53 22.68 -0.23 8.48
CA GLU A 53 23.09 -1.15 7.42
C GLU A 53 23.55 -0.42 6.15
N THR A 54 23.15 0.84 5.95
CA THR A 54 23.58 1.65 4.80
C THR A 54 24.91 2.37 5.02
N GLY A 55 25.40 2.41 6.27
CA GLY A 55 26.57 3.20 6.65
C GLY A 55 26.38 4.71 6.55
N LYS A 56 25.16 5.20 6.27
CA LYS A 56 24.83 6.63 6.31
C LYS A 56 24.59 7.08 7.74
N SER A 57 24.96 8.32 8.06
CA SER A 57 24.64 8.97 9.33
C SER A 57 23.48 9.95 9.16
N ILE A 58 22.84 10.33 10.27
CA ILE A 58 21.80 11.36 10.30
C ILE A 58 22.33 12.68 9.73
N GLU A 59 23.55 13.07 10.11
CA GLU A 59 24.20 14.29 9.64
C GLU A 59 24.34 14.33 8.11
N VAL A 60 24.62 13.18 7.48
CA VAL A 60 24.68 13.09 6.01
C VAL A 60 23.29 13.31 5.42
N LEU A 61 22.25 12.73 6.01
CA LEU A 61 20.88 12.86 5.49
C LEU A 61 20.34 14.29 5.59
N GLU A 62 20.69 15.03 6.65
CA GLU A 62 20.22 16.41 6.86
C GLU A 62 20.90 17.43 5.92
N ASN A 63 22.13 17.14 5.46
CA ASN A 63 22.94 18.05 4.66
C ASN A 63 22.86 17.80 3.14
N GLU A 64 22.15 16.77 2.69
CA GLU A 64 21.89 16.54 1.26
C GLU A 64 20.86 17.56 0.72
N GLU A 65 21.05 18.07 -0.51
CA GLU A 65 20.13 19.00 -1.20
C GLU A 65 18.70 18.43 -1.30
N TYR A 66 18.58 17.10 -1.27
CA TYR A 66 17.31 16.39 -1.22
C TYR A 66 17.30 15.35 -0.09
N PRO A 67 17.12 15.78 1.18
CA PRO A 67 17.48 15.00 2.37
C PRO A 67 16.76 13.65 2.44
N GLY A 68 17.50 12.59 2.77
CA GLY A 68 16.96 11.23 2.96
C GLY A 68 17.40 10.19 1.94
N VAL A 69 16.92 8.97 2.11
CA VAL A 69 17.21 7.82 1.23
C VAL A 69 15.92 7.27 0.67
N GLN A 70 15.87 7.14 -0.66
CA GLN A 70 14.73 6.59 -1.39
C GLN A 70 15.01 5.16 -1.82
N TYR A 71 14.02 4.30 -1.67
CA TYR A 71 14.07 2.89 -2.02
C TYR A 71 12.86 2.51 -2.88
N ASP A 72 13.06 1.62 -3.85
CA ASP A 72 11.99 1.04 -4.67
C ASP A 72 11.38 -0.18 -3.95
N VAL A 73 10.06 -0.18 -3.79
CA VAL A 73 9.33 -1.17 -2.99
C VAL A 73 9.37 -2.58 -3.58
N ARG A 74 9.51 -2.70 -4.91
CA ARG A 74 9.53 -4.00 -5.59
C ARG A 74 10.89 -4.66 -5.49
N THR A 75 11.95 -3.87 -5.59
CA THR A 75 13.33 -4.35 -5.74
C THR A 75 14.14 -4.32 -4.45
N ASP A 76 13.85 -3.41 -3.52
CA ASP A 76 14.67 -3.21 -2.32
C ASP A 76 14.04 -3.86 -1.07
N GLU A 77 14.81 -4.72 -0.39
CA GLU A 77 14.38 -5.36 0.85
C GLU A 77 14.19 -4.36 2.01
N LYS A 78 14.93 -3.25 2.02
CA LYS A 78 14.77 -2.17 3.01
C LYS A 78 13.43 -1.48 2.86
N ALA A 79 13.00 -1.26 1.60
CA ALA A 79 11.67 -0.71 1.32
C ALA A 79 10.57 -1.65 1.82
N LYS A 80 10.72 -2.96 1.57
CA LYS A 80 9.76 -3.98 2.04
C LYS A 80 9.65 -4.00 3.57
N ALA A 81 10.77 -3.85 4.28
CA ALA A 81 10.77 -3.76 5.74
C ALA A 81 10.00 -2.52 6.24
N ILE A 82 10.17 -1.36 5.60
CA ILE A 82 9.40 -0.15 5.93
C ILE A 82 7.91 -0.34 5.61
N VAL A 83 7.57 -0.94 4.47
CA VAL A 83 6.19 -1.23 4.09
C VAL A 83 5.52 -2.21 5.06
N ALA A 84 6.27 -3.17 5.60
CA ALA A 84 5.78 -4.13 6.59
C ALA A 84 5.57 -3.50 7.98
N SER A 85 6.09 -2.30 8.24
CA SER A 85 5.90 -1.59 9.50
C SER A 85 4.45 -1.11 9.69
N PRO A 86 4.01 -0.76 10.91
CA PRO A 86 2.68 -0.20 11.14
C PRO A 86 2.32 1.00 10.24
N HIS A 87 3.28 1.88 9.95
CA HIS A 87 3.05 3.04 9.08
C HIS A 87 2.89 2.64 7.60
N GLY A 88 3.71 1.70 7.13
CA GLY A 88 3.55 1.15 5.78
C GLY A 88 2.23 0.38 5.61
N GLN A 89 1.82 -0.37 6.64
CA GLN A 89 0.53 -1.05 6.68
C GLN A 89 -0.64 -0.07 6.66
N ALA A 90 -0.53 1.08 7.34
CA ALA A 90 -1.57 2.12 7.29
C ALA A 90 -1.76 2.66 5.86
N VAL A 91 -0.67 2.88 5.11
CA VAL A 91 -0.75 3.29 3.70
C VAL A 91 -1.35 2.20 2.83
N ALA A 92 -0.94 0.94 3.03
CA ALA A 92 -1.53 -0.20 2.31
C ALA A 92 -3.04 -0.31 2.59
N TRP A 93 -3.45 -0.13 3.85
CA TRP A 93 -4.85 -0.18 4.26
C TRP A 93 -5.66 0.95 3.65
N PHE A 94 -5.10 2.17 3.61
CA PHE A 94 -5.69 3.31 2.92
C PHE A 94 -5.99 2.98 1.44
N LEU A 95 -5.03 2.39 0.72
CA LEU A 95 -5.23 1.96 -0.67
C LEU A 95 -6.31 0.87 -0.81
N ILE A 96 -6.35 -0.09 0.12
CA ILE A 96 -7.34 -1.18 0.11
C ILE A 96 -8.75 -0.62 0.34
N GLN A 97 -8.92 0.25 1.34
CA GLN A 97 -10.21 0.85 1.68
C GLN A 97 -10.78 1.72 0.56
N HIS A 98 -9.90 2.32 -0.24
CA HIS A 98 -10.28 3.21 -1.32
C HIS A 98 -10.09 2.60 -2.71
N LYS A 99 -10.04 1.26 -2.80
CA LYS A 99 -9.81 0.55 -4.06
C LYS A 99 -10.89 0.83 -5.10
N ASP A 100 -12.15 0.97 -4.68
CA ASP A 100 -13.26 1.27 -5.60
C ASP A 100 -13.21 2.71 -6.11
N GLN A 101 -12.55 3.61 -5.35
CA GLN A 101 -12.37 5.00 -5.69
C GLN A 101 -11.17 5.21 -6.61
N PHE A 102 -10.02 4.66 -6.22
CA PHE A 102 -8.73 4.93 -6.87
C PHE A 102 -8.38 3.87 -7.92
N GLY A 103 -9.04 2.72 -7.93
CA GLY A 103 -8.57 1.54 -8.67
C GLY A 103 -7.40 0.85 -7.96
N VAL A 104 -6.68 -0.01 -8.68
CA VAL A 104 -5.60 -0.82 -8.11
C VAL A 104 -4.27 -0.07 -8.15
N HIS A 105 -3.86 0.44 -6.99
CA HIS A 105 -2.61 1.15 -6.77
C HIS A 105 -1.69 0.40 -5.81
N GLU A 106 -0.39 0.70 -5.89
CA GLU A 106 0.66 0.19 -5.01
C GLU A 106 1.58 1.33 -4.54
N MET A 107 2.30 1.09 -3.45
CA MET A 107 3.45 1.89 -3.07
C MET A 107 4.60 1.57 -4.04
N LYS A 108 5.06 2.56 -4.80
CA LYS A 108 6.17 2.44 -5.76
C LYS A 108 7.50 2.62 -5.05
N THR A 109 7.64 3.71 -4.32
CA THR A 109 8.86 4.07 -3.62
C THR A 109 8.54 4.52 -2.20
N VAL A 110 9.52 4.37 -1.31
CA VAL A 110 9.49 4.95 0.02
C VAL A 110 10.79 5.69 0.26
N LYS A 111 10.69 6.95 0.68
CA LYS A 111 11.81 7.77 1.11
C LYS A 111 11.74 7.95 2.61
N MET A 112 12.82 7.61 3.30
CA MET A 112 13.00 7.94 4.71
C MET A 112 13.94 9.14 4.82
N TYR A 113 13.59 10.10 5.67
CA TYR A 113 14.42 11.28 5.90
C TYR A 113 14.32 11.72 7.35
N TYR A 114 15.36 12.40 7.82
CA TYR A 114 15.44 12.91 9.18
C TYR A 114 15.41 14.43 9.14
N GLU A 115 14.49 15.03 9.88
CA GLU A 115 14.31 16.48 9.91
C GLU A 115 13.76 16.89 11.27
N LEU A 116 14.24 18.02 11.81
CA LEU A 116 13.79 18.57 13.10
C LEU A 116 13.82 17.54 14.24
N SER A 117 14.86 16.69 14.28
CA SER A 117 15.02 15.60 15.26
C SER A 117 13.97 14.48 15.18
N HIS A 118 13.33 14.31 14.02
CA HIS A 118 12.33 13.27 13.81
C HIS A 118 12.54 12.52 12.51
N TRP A 119 12.20 11.23 12.53
CA TRP A 119 12.08 10.41 11.33
C TRP A 119 10.78 10.71 10.61
N ASN A 120 10.84 10.77 9.28
CA ASN A 120 9.71 11.00 8.42
C ASN A 120 9.73 9.97 7.27
N LEU A 121 8.55 9.59 6.78
CA LEU A 121 8.41 8.73 5.62
C LEU A 121 7.58 9.41 4.54
N TRP A 122 8.03 9.27 3.31
CA TRP A 122 7.32 9.72 2.11
C TRP A 122 7.11 8.51 1.21
N PHE A 123 5.85 8.17 0.96
CA PHE A 123 5.46 7.11 0.03
C PHE A 123 5.05 7.71 -1.30
N GLU A 124 5.58 7.18 -2.39
CA GLU A 124 5.04 7.41 -3.73
C GLU A 124 4.08 6.27 -4.08
N LEU A 125 2.90 6.66 -4.55
CA LEU A 125 1.84 5.76 -4.97
C LEU A 125 1.69 5.80 -6.49
N GLY A 126 1.36 4.66 -7.07
CA GLY A 126 1.12 4.58 -8.51
C GLY A 126 0.26 3.39 -8.89
N PRO A 127 -0.27 3.37 -10.12
CA PRO A 127 -1.04 2.25 -10.60
C PRO A 127 -0.17 0.99 -10.65
N VAL A 128 -0.77 -0.16 -10.36
CA VAL A 128 -0.08 -1.44 -10.55
C VAL A 128 0.14 -1.67 -12.04
N GLU A 129 1.40 -1.69 -12.45
CA GLU A 129 1.78 -2.07 -13.80
C GLU A 129 1.43 -3.55 -14.02
N HIS A 130 0.54 -3.82 -14.96
CA HIS A 130 0.06 -5.16 -15.27
C HIS A 130 1.16 -5.98 -15.95
N GLY A 131 2.00 -6.62 -15.13
CA GLY A 131 2.99 -7.62 -15.54
C GLY A 131 2.70 -9.04 -15.04
N ALA A 132 1.55 -9.27 -14.39
CA ALA A 132 1.20 -10.59 -13.86
C ALA A 132 -0.17 -11.03 -14.38
N LYS A 133 -0.19 -12.15 -15.11
CA LYS A 133 -1.39 -12.90 -15.49
C LYS A 133 -2.42 -12.82 -14.36
N LYS A 134 -3.66 -12.44 -14.69
CA LYS A 134 -4.80 -12.72 -13.80
C LYS A 134 -4.63 -14.16 -13.34
N ARG A 135 -4.33 -14.37 -12.05
CA ARG A 135 -4.65 -15.67 -11.48
C ARG A 135 -6.17 -15.71 -11.56
N ASP A 136 -6.68 -16.53 -12.46
CA ASP A 136 -8.09 -16.88 -12.51
C ASP A 136 -8.41 -17.48 -11.14
N VAL A 137 -8.88 -16.62 -10.23
CA VAL A 137 -9.50 -17.08 -9.00
C VAL A 137 -10.84 -17.66 -9.47
N PRO A 138 -11.07 -18.97 -9.37
CA PRO A 138 -12.34 -19.55 -9.78
C PRO A 138 -13.44 -18.82 -9.03
N SER A 139 -14.44 -18.31 -9.74
CA SER A 139 -15.54 -17.60 -9.12
C SER A 139 -16.17 -18.48 -8.03
N LEU A 140 -16.62 -17.86 -6.92
CA LEU A 140 -17.32 -18.55 -5.82
C LEU A 140 -18.47 -19.46 -6.32
N HIS A 141 -19.06 -19.11 -7.47
CA HIS A 141 -20.05 -19.92 -8.16
C HIS A 141 -19.49 -21.27 -8.65
N HIS A 142 -18.29 -21.29 -9.23
CA HIS A 142 -17.60 -22.51 -9.64
C HIS A 142 -17.15 -23.36 -8.44
N MET A 143 -16.74 -22.73 -7.33
CA MET A 143 -16.31 -23.46 -6.12
C MET A 143 -17.47 -24.19 -5.44
N ASN A 144 -18.67 -23.61 -5.41
CA ASN A 144 -19.85 -24.25 -4.83
C ASN A 144 -20.38 -25.40 -5.68
N GLN A 145 -20.23 -25.33 -7.01
CA GLN A 145 -20.66 -26.39 -7.91
C GLN A 145 -19.75 -27.61 -7.81
N LYS A 146 -18.42 -27.41 -7.74
CA LYS A 146 -17.46 -28.51 -7.58
C LYS A 146 -17.65 -29.24 -6.24
N ARG A 147 -17.83 -28.49 -5.14
CA ARG A 147 -18.10 -29.07 -3.80
C ARG A 147 -19.39 -29.90 -3.74
N ARG A 148 -20.44 -29.51 -4.47
CA ARG A 148 -21.69 -30.30 -4.55
C ARG A 148 -21.51 -31.61 -5.31
N VAL A 149 -20.74 -31.60 -6.41
CA VAL A 149 -20.49 -32.80 -7.20
C VAL A 149 -19.63 -33.80 -6.42
N ASP A 150 -18.62 -33.30 -5.69
CA ASP A 150 -17.75 -34.15 -4.86
C ASP A 150 -18.54 -34.81 -3.70
N LEU A 151 -19.41 -34.05 -3.02
CA LEU A 151 -20.28 -34.58 -1.96
C LEU A 151 -21.32 -35.60 -2.47
N GLU A 152 -21.87 -35.40 -3.68
CA GLU A 152 -22.80 -36.37 -4.27
C GLU A 152 -22.10 -37.66 -4.75
N GLY A 153 -20.81 -37.59 -5.08
CA GLY A 153 -19.98 -38.75 -5.40
C GLY A 153 -19.62 -39.59 -4.16
N GLU A 154 -19.36 -38.94 -3.02
CA GLU A 154 -19.00 -39.61 -1.76
C GLU A 154 -20.21 -40.20 -1.02
N LEU A 155 -21.40 -39.59 -1.12
CA LEU A 155 -22.61 -40.07 -0.42
C LEU A 155 -23.28 -41.28 -1.10
N ARG A 156 -23.10 -41.47 -2.41
CA ARG A 156 -23.69 -42.59 -3.17
C ARG A 156 -23.22 -43.97 -2.71
N PRO A 157 -21.92 -44.24 -2.44
CA PRO A 157 -21.51 -45.54 -1.91
C PRO A 157 -21.93 -45.75 -0.44
N MET A 158 -22.06 -44.69 0.37
CA MET A 158 -22.44 -44.82 1.78
C MET A 158 -23.92 -45.17 2.00
N LEU A 159 -24.80 -44.79 1.05
CA LEU A 159 -26.23 -45.13 1.11
C LEU A 159 -26.53 -46.53 0.56
N ALA A 160 -25.58 -47.16 -0.14
CA ALA A 160 -25.75 -48.51 -0.71
C ALA A 160 -25.47 -49.64 0.29
N GLU A 161 -24.92 -49.34 1.47
CA GLU A 161 -24.62 -50.32 2.54
C GLU A 161 -25.73 -50.44 3.61
N VAL A 162 -26.83 -49.71 3.48
CA VAL A 162 -27.91 -49.65 4.51
C VAL A 162 -29.25 -50.23 4.02
N VAL A 163 -29.25 -51.07 2.97
CA VAL A 163 -30.45 -51.81 2.51
C VAL A 163 -30.17 -53.31 2.46
#